data_AF-A0A1I5IY10-F1
#
_entry.id   AF-A0A1I5IY10-F1
#
_cell.length_a   1.000
_cell.length_b   1.000
_cell.length_c   1.000
_cell.angle_alpha   90.00
_cell.angle_beta   90.00
_cell.angle_gamma   90.00
#
_symmetry.space_group_name_H-M   'P 1'
#
loop_
_entity.id
_entity.type
_entity.pdbx_description
1 polymer ?
#
loop_
_entity_poly.entity_id
_entity_poly.type
_entity_poly.pdbx_seq_one_letter_code
_entity_poly.pdbx_strand_id
1 'polypeptide(L)'
;MNKITKEDIRVRYKEYNQLYFGNQLKYCKFSVQKMSWCEGMYTYKKEKDGIIEGRIWLTNDIDWTEETLREVIIHEMIHHYVKTIDRKWGGLFGHGRLFRRQCKRLKRDYGLTIRIHSRLPRINNK
;
A
#
# COMPACT_ATOMS: atom_id res chain seq x y z
N MET A 1 -20.16 -5.61 -9.58
CA MET A 1 -18.81 -5.02 -9.50
C MET A 1 -18.87 -3.82 -8.57
N ASN A 2 -18.38 -3.97 -7.34
CA ASN A 2 -18.20 -2.81 -6.46
C ASN A 2 -16.90 -2.12 -6.86
N LYS A 3 -17.02 -1.01 -7.57
CA LYS A 3 -15.86 -0.21 -7.97
C LYS A 3 -15.29 0.44 -6.71
N ILE A 4 -14.05 0.10 -6.37
CA ILE A 4 -13.32 0.78 -5.30
C ILE A 4 -13.17 2.26 -5.60
N THR A 5 -13.31 3.11 -4.58
CA THR A 5 -13.11 4.54 -4.67
C THR A 5 -11.87 4.99 -3.90
N LYS A 6 -11.39 6.20 -4.19
CA LYS A 6 -10.32 6.84 -3.40
C LYS A 6 -10.69 6.98 -1.91
N GLU A 7 -11.98 7.10 -1.62
CA GLU A 7 -12.49 7.29 -0.28
C GLU A 7 -12.44 5.99 0.53
N ASP A 8 -12.72 4.84 -0.11
CA ASP A 8 -12.56 3.51 0.47
C ASP A 8 -11.12 3.27 0.93
N ILE A 9 -10.15 3.70 0.11
CA ILE A 9 -8.72 3.61 0.44
C ILE A 9 -8.39 4.53 1.61
N ARG A 10 -8.90 5.77 1.61
CA ARG A 10 -8.64 6.75 2.67
C ARG A 10 -9.12 6.27 4.04
N VAL A 11 -10.33 5.72 4.11
CA VAL A 11 -10.92 5.20 5.35
C VAL A 11 -10.09 4.04 5.88
N ARG A 12 -9.82 3.03 5.04
CA ARG A 12 -9.01 1.86 5.40
C ARG A 12 -7.58 2.25 5.76
N TYR A 13 -6.97 3.18 5.05
CA TYR A 13 -5.64 3.68 5.37
C TYR A 13 -5.58 4.29 6.78
N LYS A 14 -6.57 5.11 7.15
CA LYS A 14 -6.65 5.71 8.49
C LYS A 14 -6.78 4.62 9.56
N GLU A 15 -7.68 3.69 9.35
CA GLU A 15 -7.90 2.55 10.25
C GLU A 15 -6.62 1.70 10.41
N TYR A 16 -6.01 1.29 9.31
CA TYR A 16 -4.81 0.47 9.32
C TYR A 16 -3.60 1.19 9.90
N ASN A 17 -3.51 2.51 9.74
CA ASN A 17 -2.44 3.31 10.34
C ASN A 17 -2.56 3.30 11.87
N GLN A 18 -3.78 3.40 12.38
CA GLN A 18 -4.07 3.26 13.80
C GLN A 18 -3.76 1.85 14.31
N LEU A 19 -4.27 0.82 13.62
CA LEU A 19 -4.15 -0.57 14.08
C LEU A 19 -2.71 -1.11 14.00
N TYR A 20 -2.01 -0.83 12.91
CA TYR A 20 -0.78 -1.57 12.56
C TYR A 20 0.49 -0.72 12.53
N PHE A 21 0.36 0.61 12.49
CA PHE A 21 1.49 1.54 12.36
C PHE A 21 1.52 2.62 13.44
N GLY A 22 0.71 2.49 14.50
CA GLY A 22 0.74 3.38 15.66
C GLY A 22 0.50 4.86 15.32
N ASN A 23 -0.31 5.14 14.29
CA ASN A 23 -0.57 6.48 13.75
C ASN A 23 0.69 7.24 13.27
N GLN A 24 1.80 6.55 13.00
CA GLN A 24 3.05 7.21 12.59
C GLN A 24 3.02 7.70 11.13
N LEU A 25 2.21 7.08 10.27
CA LEU A 25 2.16 7.48 8.88
C LEU A 25 1.36 8.77 8.73
N LYS A 26 1.95 9.79 8.12
CA LYS A 26 1.25 11.02 7.75
C LYS A 26 0.19 10.73 6.69
N TYR A 27 -0.69 11.70 6.45
CA TYR A 27 -1.62 11.63 5.34
C TYR A 27 -0.88 11.43 4.01
N CYS A 28 -1.44 10.61 3.13
CA CYS A 28 -0.99 10.44 1.76
C CYS A 28 -2.16 10.65 0.79
N LYS A 29 -1.87 10.95 -0.48
CA LYS A 29 -2.88 11.06 -1.53
C LYS A 29 -3.34 9.67 -1.98
N PHE A 30 -4.55 9.57 -2.52
CA PHE A 30 -5.12 8.30 -3.01
C PHE A 30 -5.59 8.45 -4.45
N SER A 31 -5.44 7.40 -5.25
CA SER A 31 -5.86 7.39 -6.64
C SER A 31 -6.28 5.99 -7.07
N VAL A 32 -7.28 5.93 -7.94
CA VAL A 32 -7.84 4.71 -8.50
C VAL A 32 -7.88 4.87 -10.01
N GLN A 33 -7.19 4.00 -10.74
CA GLN A 33 -7.14 4.01 -12.21
C GLN A 33 -6.79 2.63 -12.74
N LYS A 34 -7.02 2.36 -14.03
CA LYS A 34 -6.61 1.07 -14.61
C LYS A 34 -5.08 0.99 -14.68
N MET A 35 -4.49 -0.02 -14.05
CA MET A 35 -3.05 -0.28 -14.08
C MET A 35 -2.80 -1.77 -14.38
N SER A 36 -2.59 -2.13 -15.64
CA SER A 36 -2.48 -3.55 -16.06
C SER A 36 -1.23 -4.27 -15.54
N TRP A 37 -0.23 -3.55 -15.06
CA TRP A 37 1.06 -4.08 -14.62
C TRP A 37 1.17 -4.33 -13.11
N CYS A 38 0.29 -3.76 -12.28
CA CYS A 38 0.30 -3.97 -10.82
C CYS A 38 -1.10 -3.81 -10.19
N GLU A 39 -1.26 -4.34 -8.98
CA GLU A 39 -2.49 -4.20 -8.19
C GLU A 39 -2.53 -2.89 -7.40
N GLY A 40 -1.37 -2.48 -6.89
CA GLY A 40 -1.16 -1.26 -6.11
C GLY A 40 0.20 -0.64 -6.42
N MET A 41 0.36 0.63 -6.05
CA MET A 41 1.66 1.31 -6.12
C MET A 41 1.73 2.47 -5.13
N TYR A 42 2.81 2.53 -4.36
CA TYR A 42 3.21 3.70 -3.60
C TYR A 42 4.21 4.53 -4.39
N THR A 43 3.86 5.81 -4.57
CA THR A 43 4.74 6.83 -5.15
C THR A 43 4.94 7.95 -4.14
N TYR A 44 5.97 8.77 -4.32
CA TYR A 44 6.18 9.92 -3.47
C TYR A 44 6.81 11.08 -4.24
N LYS A 45 6.52 12.30 -3.80
CA LYS A 45 7.22 13.52 -4.19
C LYS A 45 8.00 14.05 -3.00
N LYS A 46 9.26 14.46 -3.23
CA LYS A 46 10.04 15.19 -2.24
C LYS A 46 9.84 16.69 -2.50
N GLU A 47 9.30 17.39 -1.52
CA GLU A 47 9.13 18.84 -1.56
C GLU A 47 10.44 19.56 -1.19
N LYS A 48 10.49 20.87 -1.45
CA LYS A 48 11.70 21.71 -1.27
C LYS A 48 12.21 21.73 0.19
N ASP A 49 11.30 21.61 1.14
CA ASP A 49 11.57 21.55 2.59
C ASP A 49 11.95 20.13 3.09
N GLY A 50 12.06 19.16 2.18
CA GLY A 50 12.34 17.77 2.51
C GLY A 50 11.13 16.96 2.98
N ILE A 51 9.93 17.54 3.00
CA ILE A 51 8.69 16.81 3.24
C ILE A 51 8.46 15.82 2.09
N ILE A 52 8.07 14.59 2.46
CA ILE A 52 7.70 13.55 1.52
C ILE A 52 6.18 13.50 1.46
N GLU A 53 5.62 13.86 0.31
CA GLU A 53 4.20 13.67 0.02
C GLU A 53 3.99 12.31 -0.66
N GLY A 54 3.43 11.36 0.07
CA GLY A 54 3.13 10.03 -0.45
C GLY A 54 1.84 10.00 -1.26
N ARG A 55 1.73 9.06 -2.20
CA ARG A 55 0.49 8.71 -2.90
C ARG A 55 0.39 7.20 -3.10
N ILE A 56 -0.76 6.63 -2.72
CA ILE A 56 -1.13 5.24 -2.99
C ILE A 56 -2.08 5.20 -4.20
N TRP A 57 -1.75 4.35 -5.16
CA TRP A 57 -2.55 4.02 -6.32
C TRP A 57 -3.07 2.59 -6.17
N LEU A 58 -4.35 2.35 -6.47
CA LEU A 58 -4.90 1.00 -6.64
C LEU A 58 -5.54 0.86 -8.02
N THR A 59 -5.48 -0.35 -8.56
CA THR A 59 -6.12 -0.63 -9.84
C THR A 59 -7.63 -0.84 -9.70
N ASN A 60 -8.39 -0.47 -10.74
CA ASN A 60 -9.85 -0.64 -10.79
C ASN A 60 -10.34 -1.78 -11.70
N ASP A 61 -9.42 -2.61 -12.19
CA ASP A 61 -9.68 -3.76 -13.05
C ASP A 61 -9.54 -5.11 -12.31
N ILE A 62 -9.68 -5.10 -10.99
CA ILE A 62 -9.68 -6.28 -10.12
C ILE A 62 -11.00 -6.33 -9.38
N ASP A 63 -11.55 -7.53 -9.23
CA ASP A 63 -12.67 -7.77 -8.32
C ASP A 63 -12.11 -7.95 -6.90
N TRP A 64 -12.13 -6.85 -6.15
CA TRP A 64 -11.51 -6.79 -4.83
C TRP A 64 -12.37 -7.52 -3.80
N THR A 65 -11.77 -8.48 -3.10
CA THR A 65 -12.31 -8.98 -1.83
C THR A 65 -11.79 -8.11 -0.70
N GLU A 66 -12.47 -8.08 0.45
CA GLU A 66 -11.95 -7.34 1.61
C GLU A 66 -10.55 -7.82 2.02
N GLU A 67 -10.27 -9.11 1.86
CA GLU A 67 -8.95 -9.68 2.17
C GLU A 67 -7.87 -9.15 1.20
N THR A 68 -8.09 -9.24 -0.11
CA THR A 68 -7.09 -8.81 -1.09
C THR A 68 -6.91 -7.30 -1.07
N LEU A 69 -7.99 -6.56 -0.87
CA LEU A 69 -7.94 -5.11 -0.73
C LEU A 69 -7.15 -4.69 0.51
N ARG A 70 -7.44 -5.29 1.66
CA ARG A 70 -6.69 -5.06 2.90
C ARG A 70 -5.21 -5.35 2.70
N GLU A 71 -4.89 -6.51 2.12
CA GLU A 71 -3.51 -6.91 1.89
C GLU A 71 -2.76 -5.89 1.02
N VAL A 72 -3.33 -5.48 -0.11
CA VAL A 72 -2.67 -4.54 -1.04
C VAL A 72 -2.53 -3.16 -0.41
N ILE A 73 -3.55 -2.63 0.28
CA ILE A 73 -3.42 -1.34 0.98
C ILE A 73 -2.28 -1.41 2.01
N ILE A 74 -2.24 -2.46 2.83
CA ILE A 74 -1.19 -2.60 3.85
C ILE A 74 0.19 -2.77 3.19
N HIS A 75 0.29 -3.48 2.07
CA HIS A 75 1.51 -3.57 1.27
C HIS A 75 2.03 -2.18 0.88
N GLU A 76 1.16 -1.33 0.31
CA GLU A 76 1.55 0.03 -0.06
C GLU A 76 1.86 0.92 1.16
N MET A 77 1.20 0.68 2.30
CA MET A 77 1.52 1.36 3.56
C MET A 77 2.89 0.97 4.11
N ILE A 78 3.36 -0.26 3.87
CA ILE A 78 4.73 -0.65 4.22
C ILE A 78 5.74 0.13 3.38
N HIS A 79 5.51 0.29 2.07
CA HIS A 79 6.34 1.16 1.23
C HIS A 79 6.37 2.59 1.77
N HIS A 80 5.22 3.12 2.16
CA HIS A 80 5.12 4.43 2.80
C HIS A 80 5.97 4.47 4.08
N TYR A 81 5.78 3.54 5.00
CA TYR A 81 6.50 3.47 6.28
C TYR A 81 8.01 3.40 6.08
N VAL A 82 8.48 2.52 5.21
CA VAL A 82 9.91 2.36 4.96
C VAL A 82 10.50 3.64 4.38
N LYS A 83 9.74 4.33 3.52
CA LYS A 83 10.19 5.57 2.91
C LYS A 83 10.24 6.75 3.87
N THR A 84 9.23 6.92 4.73
CA THR A 84 9.07 8.13 5.55
C THR A 84 9.56 7.98 6.98
N ILE A 85 9.39 6.80 7.57
CA ILE A 85 9.79 6.51 8.95
C ILE A 85 11.19 5.89 8.97
N ASP A 86 11.42 4.80 8.24
CA ASP A 86 12.76 4.19 8.17
C ASP A 86 13.73 5.00 7.27
N ARG A 87 13.22 5.98 6.49
CA ARG A 87 13.99 6.87 5.60
C ARG A 87 14.88 6.12 4.61
N LYS A 88 14.40 4.99 4.08
CA LYS A 88 15.15 4.15 3.13
C LYS A 88 14.27 3.75 1.95
N TRP A 89 14.92 3.36 0.85
CA TRP A 89 14.29 2.69 -0.28
C TRP A 89 15.35 1.78 -0.88
N GLY A 90 15.11 0.48 -0.89
CA GLY A 90 16.12 -0.48 -1.33
C GLY A 90 15.51 -1.80 -1.75
N GLY A 91 16.29 -2.61 -2.47
CA GLY A 91 15.80 -3.81 -3.13
C GLY A 91 14.95 -3.50 -4.37
N LEU A 92 14.64 -4.55 -5.13
CA LEU A 92 13.81 -4.45 -6.32
C LEU A 92 12.41 -3.94 -5.96
N PHE A 93 11.98 -2.85 -6.61
CA PHE A 93 10.73 -2.14 -6.34
C PHE A 93 10.52 -1.71 -4.87
N GLY A 94 11.60 -1.51 -4.10
CA GLY A 94 11.49 -1.10 -2.69
C GLY A 94 11.29 -2.25 -1.69
N HIS A 95 11.29 -3.51 -2.14
CA HIS A 95 11.15 -4.71 -1.32
C HIS A 95 12.48 -5.14 -0.67
N GLY A 96 13.16 -4.23 0.00
CA GLY A 96 14.44 -4.48 0.66
C GLY A 96 14.31 -5.20 2.00
N ARG A 97 15.40 -5.24 2.77
CA ARG A 97 15.43 -5.81 4.13
C ARG A 97 14.37 -5.18 5.05
N LEU A 98 14.21 -3.86 4.99
CA LEU A 98 13.30 -3.12 5.86
C LEU A 98 11.82 -3.38 5.54
N PHE A 99 11.48 -3.49 4.25
CA PHE A 99 10.15 -3.91 3.83
C PHE A 99 9.82 -5.30 4.39
N ARG A 100 10.70 -6.28 4.16
CA ARG A 100 10.52 -7.66 4.67
C ARG A 100 10.45 -7.70 6.20
N ARG A 101 11.17 -6.81 6.90
CA ARG A 101 11.08 -6.67 8.35
C ARG A 101 9.66 -6.24 8.78
N GLN A 102 9.06 -5.29 8.07
CA GLN A 102 7.68 -4.88 8.36
C GLN A 102 6.67 -5.99 8.05
N CYS A 103 6.83 -6.75 6.95
CA CYS A 103 6.00 -7.93 6.70
C CYS A 103 6.08 -8.95 7.85
N LYS A 104 7.30 -9.25 8.33
CA LYS A 104 7.50 -10.17 9.47
C LYS A 104 6.87 -9.63 10.76
N ARG A 105 7.01 -8.33 11.03
CA ARG A 105 6.37 -7.66 12.17
C ARG A 105 4.85 -7.83 12.10
N LEU A 106 4.24 -7.52 10.96
CA LEU A 106 2.80 -7.61 10.79
C LEU A 106 2.28 -9.04 10.92
N LYS A 107 3.04 -10.03 10.42
CA LYS A 107 2.69 -11.44 10.59
C LYS A 107 2.75 -11.88 12.05
N ARG A 108 3.80 -11.48 12.77
CA ARG A 108 4.00 -11.84 14.18
C ARG A 108 2.98 -11.16 15.09
N ASP A 109 2.76 -9.86 14.90
CA ASP A 109 1.99 -9.04 15.83
C ASP A 109 0.47 -9.11 15.56
N TYR A 110 0.06 -9.39 14.32
CA TYR A 110 -1.35 -9.33 13.90
C TYR A 110 -1.81 -10.52 13.05
N GLY A 111 -0.95 -11.52 12.83
CA GLY A 111 -1.28 -12.68 11.99
C GLY A 111 -1.36 -12.39 10.48
N LEU A 112 -1.07 -11.14 10.05
CA LEU A 112 -1.23 -10.69 8.66
C LEU A 112 -0.07 -11.16 7.76
N THR A 113 -0.39 -12.00 6.78
CA THR A 113 0.56 -12.36 5.72
C THR A 113 0.44 -11.36 4.57
N ILE A 114 1.53 -10.64 4.27
CA ILE A 114 1.57 -9.68 3.15
C ILE A 114 2.47 -10.26 2.05
N ARG A 115 1.91 -10.52 0.86
CA ARG A 115 2.68 -10.98 -0.30
C ARG A 115 3.53 -9.85 -0.87
N ILE A 116 4.75 -10.18 -1.25
CA ILE A 116 5.70 -9.27 -1.92
C ILE A 116 5.40 -9.20 -3.42
N HIS A 117 4.98 -10.33 -3.98
CA HIS A 117 4.57 -10.44 -5.37
C HIS A 117 3.17 -11.05 -5.38
N SER A 118 2.19 -10.27 -5.83
CA SER A 118 0.86 -10.74 -6.13
C SER A 118 0.64 -10.75 -7.64
N ARG A 119 -0.20 -11.66 -8.10
CA ARG A 119 -0.84 -11.58 -9.41
C ARG A 119 -2.31 -11.91 -9.22
N LEU A 120 -3.10 -10.89 -8.92
CA LEU A 120 -4.54 -11.08 -8.72
C LEU A 120 -5.25 -11.26 -10.09
N PRO A 121 -6.31 -12.08 -10.15
CA PRO A 121 -7.10 -12.22 -11.37
C PRO A 121 -7.72 -10.87 -11.72
N ARG A 122 -7.53 -10.44 -12.97
CA ARG A 122 -8.09 -9.20 -13.49
C ARG A 122 -9.45 -9.46 -14.10
N ILE A 123 -10.33 -8.49 -13.99
CA ILE A 123 -11.58 -8.46 -14.72
C ILE A 123 -11.20 -8.27 -16.20
N ASN A 124 -11.28 -9.35 -16.97
CA ASN A 124 -11.08 -9.29 -18.42
C ASN A 124 -12.22 -8.45 -19.01
N ASN A 125 -11.97 -7.17 -19.26
CA ASN A 125 -12.80 -6.42 -20.18
C ASN A 125 -12.50 -6.98 -21.58
N LYS A 126 -13.37 -7.87 -22.06
CA LYS A 126 -13.52 -8.09 -23.50
C LYS A 126 -13.84 -6.76 -24.20
#